data_AF-A0A7C1XNP5-F1
#
_entry.id   AF-A0A7C1XNP5-F1
#
_cell.length_a   1.000
_cell.length_b   1.000
_cell.length_c   1.000
_cell.angle_alpha   90.00
_cell.angle_beta   90.00
_cell.angle_gamma   90.00
#
_symmetry.space_group_name_H-M   'P 1'
#
loop_
_entity.id
_entity.type
_entity.pdbx_description
1 polymer ?
#
loop_
_entity_poly.entity_id
_entity_poly.type
_entity_poly.pdbx_seq_one_letter_code
_entity_poly.pdbx_strand_id
1 'polypeptide(L)'
;MDRETEIMRFAEWFLYTLSERCIKYCGKAVTSVQFPVFKKFLLARIKRELQYYRLCLDTAAVINEAGGGVCDTDVEEILDASIDLDRRLKGDIKLLPIRIEFAYDKILPLRRERTRKLVQLFATLLGSADAEDYNGMVRNAFDRDAFLELNNEILELYTEEAFLVNSSIKSLINVDSEAIAHRMYCSMLDVGIGLNRELADDIFGGKKRG
;
A
#
# COMPACT_ATOMS: atom_id res chain seq x y z
N MET A 1 -6.81 -21.46 -8.31
CA MET A 1 -7.30 -20.17 -7.79
C MET A 1 -6.93 -19.12 -8.83
N ASP A 2 -7.73 -18.08 -9.01
CA ASP A 2 -7.41 -17.03 -9.97
C ASP A 2 -6.18 -16.21 -9.49
N ARG A 3 -5.26 -15.85 -10.40
CA ARG A 3 -3.97 -15.21 -10.06
C ARG A 3 -4.16 -13.81 -9.50
N GLU A 4 -5.11 -13.05 -10.03
CA GLU A 4 -5.47 -11.74 -9.48
C GLU A 4 -5.98 -11.86 -8.05
N THR A 5 -6.78 -12.89 -7.77
CA THR A 5 -7.27 -13.19 -6.42
C THR A 5 -6.12 -13.46 -5.44
N GLU A 6 -5.10 -14.23 -5.84
CA GLU A 6 -3.91 -14.47 -5.02
C GLU A 6 -3.11 -13.19 -4.76
N ILE A 7 -2.91 -12.35 -5.78
CA ILE A 7 -2.25 -11.04 -5.63
C ILE A 7 -3.01 -10.14 -4.65
N MET A 8 -4.34 -10.05 -4.78
CA MET A 8 -5.15 -9.21 -3.89
C MET A 8 -5.21 -9.76 -2.46
N ARG A 9 -5.24 -11.08 -2.30
CA ARG A 9 -5.17 -11.73 -0.98
C ARG A 9 -3.84 -11.42 -0.28
N PHE A 10 -2.74 -11.48 -1.02
CA PHE A 10 -1.43 -11.09 -0.51
C PHE A 10 -1.40 -9.59 -0.13
N ALA A 11 -1.89 -8.71 -0.99
CA ALA A 11 -1.97 -7.27 -0.73
C ALA A 11 -2.78 -6.95 0.54
N GLU A 12 -3.92 -7.61 0.71
CA GLU A 12 -4.74 -7.49 1.92
C GLU A 12 -3.96 -7.90 3.16
N TRP A 13 -3.37 -9.10 3.15
CA TRP A 13 -2.54 -9.55 4.26
C TRP A 13 -1.42 -8.57 4.59
N PHE A 14 -0.71 -8.06 3.57
CA PHE A 14 0.41 -7.14 3.75
C PHE A 14 -0.03 -5.84 4.40
N LEU A 15 -1.07 -5.18 3.87
CA LEU A 15 -1.57 -3.90 4.39
C LEU A 15 -2.09 -4.01 5.83
N TYR A 16 -2.81 -5.09 6.15
CA TYR A 16 -3.26 -5.34 7.51
C TYR A 16 -2.09 -5.63 8.46
N THR A 17 -1.15 -6.48 8.06
CA THR A 17 0.04 -6.81 8.87
C THR A 17 0.89 -5.58 9.14
N LEU A 18 1.16 -4.78 8.11
CA LEU A 18 1.90 -3.51 8.23
C LEU A 18 1.20 -2.58 9.21
N SER A 19 -0.11 -2.36 9.04
CA SER A 19 -0.90 -1.50 9.93
C SER A 19 -0.91 -1.99 11.37
N GLU A 20 -1.13 -3.28 11.61
CA GLU A 20 -1.15 -3.86 12.95
C GLU A 20 0.21 -3.70 13.65
N ARG A 21 1.30 -4.02 12.95
CA ARG A 21 2.66 -3.89 13.48
C ARG A 21 3.02 -2.42 13.74
N CYS A 22 2.63 -1.50 12.85
CA CYS A 22 2.82 -0.07 13.06
C CYS A 22 2.04 0.45 14.27
N ILE A 23 0.79 0.01 14.44
CA ILE A 23 -0.04 0.34 15.61
C ILE A 23 0.60 -0.18 16.89
N LYS A 24 1.14 -1.41 16.91
CA LYS A 24 1.84 -1.97 18.07
C LYS A 24 3.09 -1.15 18.44
N TYR A 25 3.84 -0.71 17.42
CA TYR A 25 5.04 0.10 17.61
C TYR A 25 4.69 1.52 18.13
N CYS A 26 3.65 2.14 17.57
CA CYS A 26 3.20 3.49 17.93
C CYS A 26 2.30 3.54 19.20
N GLY A 27 1.68 2.42 19.57
CA GLY A 27 0.54 2.36 20.48
C GLY A 27 0.84 2.72 21.95
N LYS A 28 2.10 2.76 22.35
CA LYS A 28 2.49 3.18 23.71
C LYS A 28 2.32 4.69 23.96
N ALA A 29 2.10 5.48 22.91
CA ALA A 29 2.17 6.93 22.99
C ALA A 29 0.94 7.64 22.39
N VAL A 30 -0.13 6.89 22.06
CA VAL A 30 -1.46 7.42 21.67
C VAL A 30 -2.41 7.24 22.84
N THR A 31 -3.13 8.28 23.22
CA THR A 31 -4.07 8.18 24.35
C THR A 31 -5.22 7.20 24.06
N SER A 32 -5.81 6.64 25.11
CA SER A 32 -6.91 5.67 25.03
C SER A 32 -8.15 6.19 24.28
N VAL A 33 -8.34 7.52 24.22
CA VAL A 33 -9.45 8.18 23.53
C VAL A 33 -9.17 8.39 22.04
N GLN A 34 -7.92 8.68 21.67
CA GLN A 34 -7.53 8.93 20.28
C GLN A 34 -7.37 7.64 19.49
N PHE A 35 -7.00 6.55 20.17
CA PHE A 35 -6.72 5.26 19.57
C PHE A 35 -7.91 4.64 18.78
N PRO A 36 -9.17 4.65 19.27
CA PRO A 36 -10.31 4.11 18.52
C PRO A 36 -10.64 4.91 17.24
N VAL A 37 -10.55 6.24 17.30
CA VAL A 37 -10.79 7.12 16.13
C VAL A 37 -9.73 6.85 15.07
N PHE A 38 -8.47 6.83 15.49
CA PHE A 38 -7.34 6.57 14.63
C PHE A 38 -7.37 5.15 14.03
N LYS A 39 -7.71 4.12 14.81
CA LYS A 39 -7.90 2.76 14.30
C LYS A 39 -8.99 2.68 13.23
N LYS A 40 -10.14 3.34 13.44
CA LYS A 40 -11.21 3.40 12.43
C LYS A 40 -10.76 4.11 11.16
N PHE A 41 -10.02 5.20 11.31
CA PHE A 41 -9.41 5.90 10.18
C PHE A 41 -8.46 5.01 9.39
N LEU A 42 -7.56 4.28 10.06
CA LEU A 42 -6.64 3.35 9.41
C LEU A 42 -7.35 2.23 8.67
N LEU A 43 -8.43 1.67 9.22
CA LEU A 43 -9.25 0.66 8.53
C LEU A 43 -9.90 1.23 7.26
N ALA A 44 -10.44 2.45 7.33
CA ALA A 44 -10.98 3.13 6.15
C ALA A 44 -9.87 3.40 5.11
N ARG A 45 -8.66 3.73 5.55
CA ARG A 45 -7.50 3.92 4.68
C ARG A 45 -7.08 2.61 3.99
N ILE A 46 -7.01 1.50 4.72
CA ILE A 46 -6.69 0.18 4.14
C ILE A 46 -7.74 -0.21 3.09
N LYS A 47 -9.03 -0.01 3.38
CA LYS A 47 -10.10 -0.26 2.41
C LYS A 47 -9.90 0.57 1.13
N ARG A 48 -9.60 1.86 1.25
CA ARG A 48 -9.27 2.73 0.11
C ARG A 48 -8.05 2.21 -0.65
N GLU A 49 -7.02 1.77 0.06
CA GLU A 49 -5.77 1.30 -0.54
C GLU A 49 -5.95 -0.01 -1.30
N LEU A 50 -6.77 -0.93 -0.81
CA LEU A 50 -7.14 -2.15 -1.53
C LEU A 50 -7.93 -1.86 -2.80
N GLN A 51 -8.81 -0.86 -2.78
CA GLN A 51 -9.49 -0.40 -3.99
C GLN A 51 -8.50 0.20 -5.00
N TYR A 52 -7.50 0.93 -4.52
CA TYR A 52 -6.44 1.47 -5.36
C TYR A 52 -5.54 0.38 -5.96
N TYR A 53 -5.19 -0.65 -5.19
CA TYR A 53 -4.42 -1.80 -5.68
C TYR A 53 -5.21 -2.59 -6.70
N ARG A 54 -6.53 -2.74 -6.50
CA ARG A 54 -7.42 -3.35 -7.50
C ARG A 54 -7.38 -2.57 -8.82
N LEU A 55 -7.48 -1.24 -8.80
CA LEU A 55 -7.36 -0.43 -10.03
C LEU A 55 -6.02 -0.69 -10.75
N CYS A 56 -4.92 -0.72 -10.01
CA CYS A 56 -3.60 -1.01 -10.59
C CYS A 56 -3.52 -2.42 -11.17
N LEU A 57 -4.12 -3.41 -10.51
CA LEU A 57 -4.14 -4.80 -10.94
C LEU A 57 -5.00 -5.01 -12.18
N ASP A 58 -6.17 -4.37 -12.26
CA ASP A 58 -7.07 -4.46 -13.40
C ASP A 58 -6.36 -3.90 -14.66
N THR A 59 -5.68 -2.76 -14.53
CA THR A 59 -4.84 -2.21 -15.61
C THR A 59 -3.66 -3.14 -15.96
N ALA A 60 -3.00 -3.71 -14.97
CA ALA A 60 -1.90 -4.65 -15.19
C ALA A 60 -2.34 -5.91 -15.94
N ALA A 61 -3.56 -6.41 -15.68
CA ALA A 61 -4.15 -7.54 -16.39
C ALA A 61 -4.34 -7.22 -17.88
N VAL A 62 -4.91 -6.05 -18.20
CA VAL A 62 -5.06 -5.58 -19.59
C VAL A 62 -3.71 -5.48 -20.29
N ILE A 63 -2.70 -4.89 -19.63
CA ILE A 63 -1.35 -4.74 -20.19
C ILE A 63 -0.70 -6.10 -20.46
N ASN A 64 -0.84 -7.04 -19.52
CA ASN A 64 -0.30 -8.39 -19.64
C ASN A 64 -0.98 -9.17 -20.78
N GLU A 65 -2.29 -9.07 -20.94
CA GLU A 65 -3.02 -9.67 -22.06
C GLU A 65 -2.62 -9.08 -23.43
N ALA A 66 -2.37 -7.77 -23.48
CA ALA A 66 -1.93 -7.08 -24.69
C ALA A 66 -0.44 -7.29 -25.02
N GLY A 67 0.34 -7.86 -24.10
CA GLY A 67 1.80 -7.98 -24.24
C GLY A 67 2.52 -6.62 -24.29
N GLY A 68 1.91 -5.59 -23.72
CA GLY A 68 2.38 -4.21 -23.74
C GLY A 68 3.21 -3.83 -22.51
N GLY A 69 3.60 -2.56 -22.45
CA GLY A 69 4.18 -1.94 -21.25
C GLY A 69 3.26 -0.83 -20.72
N VAL A 70 3.47 -0.44 -19.46
CA VAL A 70 2.75 0.68 -18.84
C VAL A 70 3.03 1.97 -19.59
N CYS A 71 2.00 2.65 -20.08
CA CYS A 71 2.14 3.97 -20.68
C CYS A 71 1.61 5.07 -19.75
N ASP A 72 1.92 6.33 -20.06
CA ASP A 72 1.50 7.45 -19.22
C ASP A 72 -0.03 7.59 -19.16
N THR A 73 -0.76 7.26 -20.23
CA THR A 73 -2.23 7.30 -20.24
C THR A 73 -2.83 6.36 -19.20
N ASP A 74 -2.33 5.12 -19.11
CA ASP A 74 -2.79 4.13 -18.11
C ASP A 74 -2.62 4.66 -16.69
N VAL A 75 -1.50 5.34 -16.45
CA VAL A 75 -1.19 5.93 -15.14
C VAL A 75 -2.12 7.08 -14.82
N GLU A 76 -2.39 7.98 -15.78
CA GLU A 76 -3.32 9.11 -15.58
C GLU A 76 -4.73 8.62 -15.26
N GLU A 77 -5.23 7.61 -15.96
CA GLU A 77 -6.56 7.05 -15.70
C GLU A 77 -6.70 6.50 -14.28
N ILE A 78 -5.67 5.79 -13.80
CA ILE A 78 -5.62 5.33 -12.40
C ILE A 78 -5.54 6.50 -11.44
N LEU A 79 -4.76 7.55 -11.74
CA LEU A 79 -4.64 8.72 -10.87
C LEU A 79 -5.98 9.46 -10.74
N ASP A 80 -6.70 9.67 -11.84
CA ASP A 80 -8.02 10.27 -11.84
C ASP A 80 -9.02 9.43 -11.03
N ALA A 81 -9.04 8.12 -11.25
CA ALA A 81 -9.87 7.19 -10.46
C ALA A 81 -9.48 7.19 -8.97
N SER A 82 -8.20 7.38 -8.65
CA SER A 82 -7.72 7.45 -7.26
C SER A 82 -8.25 8.67 -6.51
N ILE A 83 -8.52 9.78 -7.21
CA ILE A 83 -9.14 10.98 -6.61
C ILE A 83 -10.57 10.68 -6.16
N ASP A 84 -11.31 9.86 -6.92
CA ASP A 84 -12.63 9.40 -6.51
C ASP A 84 -12.58 8.50 -5.29
N LEU A 85 -11.56 7.64 -5.18
CA LEU A 85 -11.34 6.85 -3.97
C LEU A 85 -11.07 7.74 -2.75
N ASP A 86 -10.33 8.84 -2.92
CA ASP A 86 -10.09 9.82 -1.85
C ASP A 86 -11.39 10.53 -1.43
N ARG A 87 -12.28 10.84 -2.37
CA ARG A 87 -13.64 11.38 -2.06
C ARG A 87 -14.47 10.37 -1.29
N ARG A 88 -14.43 9.08 -1.65
CA ARG A 88 -15.10 8.01 -0.92
C ARG A 88 -14.54 7.85 0.50
N LEU A 89 -13.22 7.93 0.66
CA LEU A 89 -12.58 7.92 1.98
C LEU A 89 -13.09 9.06 2.86
N LYS A 90 -13.23 10.28 2.34
CA LYS A 90 -13.87 11.40 3.08
C LYS A 90 -15.29 11.05 3.55
N GLY A 91 -16.05 10.35 2.72
CA GLY A 91 -17.38 9.83 3.07
C GLY A 91 -17.32 8.80 4.19
N ASP A 92 -16.44 7.81 4.09
CA ASP A 92 -16.27 6.72 5.06
C ASP A 92 -15.86 7.24 6.45
N ILE A 93 -15.15 8.37 6.53
CA ILE A 93 -14.71 8.97 7.80
C ILE A 93 -15.61 10.12 8.29
N LYS A 94 -16.73 10.40 7.62
CA LYS A 94 -17.59 11.58 7.90
C LYS A 94 -18.04 11.66 9.37
N LEU A 95 -18.27 10.52 10.00
CA LEU A 95 -18.73 10.40 11.40
C LEU A 95 -17.59 10.45 12.42
N LEU A 96 -16.33 10.43 11.98
CA LEU A 96 -15.18 10.58 12.86
C LEU A 96 -14.92 12.07 13.14
N PRO A 97 -14.34 12.43 14.30
CA PRO A 97 -13.96 13.80 14.64
C PRO A 97 -12.67 14.25 13.94
N ILE A 98 -12.47 13.84 12.68
CA ILE A 98 -11.31 14.16 11.86
C ILE A 98 -11.76 14.60 10.46
N ARG A 99 -10.98 15.46 9.81
CA ARG A 99 -11.17 15.91 8.42
C ARG A 99 -9.85 15.82 7.69
N ILE A 100 -9.90 15.59 6.38
CA ILE A 100 -8.72 15.48 5.53
C ILE A 100 -8.86 16.44 4.36
N GLU A 101 -7.83 17.25 4.17
CA GLU A 101 -7.63 18.05 2.97
C GLU A 101 -6.46 17.44 2.20
N PHE A 102 -6.71 16.88 1.03
CA PHE A 102 -5.66 16.28 0.22
C PHE A 102 -4.88 17.37 -0.52
N ALA A 103 -3.60 17.49 -0.23
CA ALA A 103 -2.66 18.32 -0.98
C ALA A 103 -2.27 17.59 -2.29
N TYR A 104 -3.17 17.60 -3.27
CA TYR A 104 -2.99 16.85 -4.53
C TYR A 104 -1.74 17.28 -5.32
N ASP A 105 -1.35 18.55 -5.20
CA ASP A 105 -0.10 19.09 -5.75
C ASP A 105 1.15 18.32 -5.26
N LYS A 106 1.12 17.81 -4.03
CA LYS A 106 2.21 17.02 -3.42
C LYS A 106 2.00 15.52 -3.53
N ILE A 107 0.74 15.07 -3.46
CA ILE A 107 0.38 13.66 -3.44
C ILE A 107 0.49 13.03 -4.84
N LEU A 108 0.00 13.72 -5.88
CA LEU A 108 -0.08 13.14 -7.22
C LEU A 108 1.28 12.78 -7.83
N PRO A 109 2.38 13.55 -7.65
CA PRO A 109 3.70 13.15 -8.12
C PRO A 109 4.18 11.82 -7.52
N LEU A 110 4.03 11.64 -6.20
CA LEU A 110 4.40 10.40 -5.51
C LEU A 110 3.51 9.24 -5.95
N ARG A 111 2.20 9.48 -6.02
CA ARG A 111 1.22 8.48 -6.41
C ARG A 111 1.46 8.01 -7.84
N ARG A 112 1.80 8.91 -8.76
CA ARG A 112 2.13 8.59 -10.16
C ARG A 112 3.27 7.59 -10.25
N GLU A 113 4.37 7.85 -9.55
CA GLU A 113 5.53 6.96 -9.57
C GLU A 113 5.19 5.61 -8.93
N ARG A 114 4.42 5.64 -7.84
CA ARG A 114 3.92 4.45 -7.17
C ARG A 114 2.99 3.62 -8.06
N THR A 115 2.11 4.27 -8.83
CA THR A 115 1.24 3.61 -9.81
C THR A 115 2.08 2.84 -10.82
N ARG A 116 3.08 3.49 -11.44
CA ARG A 116 3.94 2.85 -12.44
C ARG A 116 4.57 1.57 -11.89
N LYS A 117 5.17 1.66 -10.71
CA LYS A 117 5.83 0.52 -10.06
C LYS A 117 4.84 -0.58 -9.66
N LEU A 118 3.66 -0.24 -9.14
CA LEU A 118 2.62 -1.21 -8.79
C LEU A 118 2.07 -1.94 -10.02
N VAL A 119 1.74 -1.20 -11.08
CA VAL A 119 1.24 -1.80 -12.32
C VAL A 119 2.31 -2.69 -12.95
N GLN A 120 3.57 -2.25 -12.98
CA GLN A 120 4.69 -3.07 -13.46
C GLN A 120 4.87 -4.34 -12.63
N LEU A 121 4.84 -4.24 -11.30
CA LEU A 121 4.92 -5.38 -10.40
C LEU A 121 3.80 -6.39 -10.69
N PHE A 122 2.55 -5.92 -10.74
CA PHE A 122 1.39 -6.78 -10.98
C PHE A 122 1.40 -7.40 -12.38
N ALA A 123 1.77 -6.65 -13.42
CA ALA A 123 1.86 -7.18 -14.77
C ALA A 123 2.93 -8.28 -14.85
N THR A 124 4.09 -8.07 -14.21
CA THR A 124 5.16 -9.07 -14.14
C THR A 124 4.71 -10.34 -13.41
N LEU A 125 3.99 -10.20 -12.29
CA LEU A 125 3.44 -11.34 -11.55
C LEU A 125 2.38 -12.10 -12.37
N LEU A 126 1.49 -11.40 -13.07
CA LEU A 126 0.49 -12.01 -13.96
C LEU A 126 1.11 -12.71 -15.18
N GLY A 127 2.26 -12.22 -15.65
CA GLY A 127 3.05 -12.84 -16.71
C GLY A 127 3.82 -14.10 -16.29
N SER A 128 3.92 -14.38 -14.98
CA SER A 128 4.62 -15.57 -14.49
C SER A 128 3.84 -16.86 -14.82
N ALA A 129 4.40 -17.66 -15.72
CA ALA A 129 3.82 -18.95 -16.12
C ALA A 129 3.91 -19.98 -14.99
N ASP A 130 2.96 -20.93 -14.97
CA ASP A 130 2.98 -22.16 -14.16
C ASP A 130 3.06 -21.99 -12.62
N ALA A 131 2.78 -20.79 -12.10
CA ALA A 131 2.73 -20.55 -10.66
C ALA A 131 1.36 -20.89 -10.05
N GLU A 132 1.36 -21.70 -8.98
CA GLU A 132 0.14 -22.10 -8.26
C GLU A 132 -0.29 -21.09 -7.18
N ASP A 133 0.65 -20.30 -6.66
CA ASP A 133 0.44 -19.33 -5.58
C ASP A 133 1.30 -18.06 -5.78
N TYR A 134 1.07 -17.04 -4.94
CA TYR A 134 1.81 -15.77 -4.99
C TYR A 134 3.34 -15.96 -4.89
N ASN A 135 3.79 -16.88 -4.03
CA ASN A 135 5.22 -17.12 -3.83
C ASN A 135 5.86 -17.73 -5.09
N GLY A 136 5.15 -18.63 -5.77
CA GLY A 136 5.53 -19.15 -7.08
C GLY A 136 5.62 -18.05 -8.12
N MET A 137 4.64 -17.14 -8.16
CA MET A 137 4.65 -16.01 -9.09
C MET A 137 5.89 -15.14 -8.88
N VAL A 138 6.19 -14.80 -7.62
CA VAL A 138 7.36 -13.99 -7.27
C VAL A 138 8.66 -14.69 -7.66
N ARG A 139 8.83 -15.99 -7.33
CA ARG A 139 10.05 -16.74 -7.69
C ARG A 139 10.28 -16.85 -9.20
N ASN A 140 9.20 -16.91 -9.97
CA ASN A 140 9.28 -17.01 -11.42
C ASN A 140 9.56 -15.65 -12.07
N ALA A 141 9.12 -14.56 -11.44
CA ALA A 141 9.22 -13.20 -11.96
C ALA A 141 10.49 -12.45 -11.53
N PHE A 142 11.03 -12.75 -10.35
CA PHE A 142 12.09 -11.96 -9.72
C PHE A 142 13.15 -12.84 -9.07
N ASP A 143 14.38 -12.34 -9.00
CA ASP A 143 15.30 -12.76 -7.97
C ASP A 143 14.99 -12.05 -6.63
N ARG A 144 15.64 -12.52 -5.56
CA ARG A 144 15.38 -12.02 -4.20
C ARG A 144 15.64 -10.53 -4.06
N ASP A 145 16.73 -10.04 -4.65
CA ASP A 145 17.19 -8.67 -4.41
C ASP A 145 16.37 -7.68 -5.26
N ALA A 146 16.05 -8.02 -6.51
CA ALA A 146 15.15 -7.26 -7.36
C ALA A 146 13.73 -7.17 -6.76
N PHE A 147 13.20 -8.28 -6.22
CA PHE A 147 11.91 -8.27 -5.53
C PHE A 147 11.93 -7.35 -4.30
N LEU A 148 12.99 -7.44 -3.50
CA LEU A 148 13.14 -6.66 -2.28
C LEU A 148 13.30 -5.17 -2.58
N GLU A 149 14.13 -4.81 -3.56
CA GLU A 149 14.35 -3.43 -4.01
C GLU A 149 13.04 -2.79 -4.48
N LEU A 150 12.33 -3.42 -5.42
CA LEU A 150 11.08 -2.89 -5.95
C LEU A 150 10.01 -2.71 -4.87
N ASN A 151 9.84 -3.68 -3.97
CA ASN A 151 8.86 -3.55 -2.88
C ASN A 151 9.24 -2.47 -1.86
N ASN A 152 10.53 -2.25 -1.61
CA ASN A 152 10.98 -1.17 -0.73
C ASN A 152 10.73 0.20 -1.38
N GLU A 153 11.01 0.37 -2.67
CA GLU A 153 10.70 1.61 -3.38
C GLU A 153 9.19 1.93 -3.36
N ILE A 154 8.34 0.92 -3.60
CA ILE A 154 6.87 1.08 -3.52
C ILE A 154 6.44 1.47 -2.11
N LEU A 155 7.02 0.82 -1.09
CA LEU A 155 6.74 1.10 0.32
C LEU A 155 7.17 2.52 0.72
N GLU A 156 8.34 2.98 0.28
CA GLU A 156 8.84 4.32 0.55
C GLU A 156 7.89 5.37 -0.03
N LEU A 157 7.51 5.23 -1.30
CA LEU A 157 6.52 6.10 -1.94
C LEU A 157 5.18 6.09 -1.21
N TYR A 158 4.70 4.91 -0.79
CA TYR A 158 3.47 4.80 -0.02
C TYR A 158 3.58 5.47 1.35
N THR A 159 4.74 5.38 1.99
CA THR A 159 4.99 5.94 3.32
C THR A 159 5.08 7.46 3.28
N GLU A 160 5.71 8.02 2.25
CA GLU A 160 5.71 9.48 2.00
C GLU A 160 4.29 9.99 1.69
N GLU A 161 3.54 9.29 0.84
CA GLU A 161 2.13 9.62 0.57
C GLU A 161 1.30 9.56 1.86
N ALA A 162 1.51 8.52 2.69
CA ALA A 162 0.87 8.37 3.98
C ALA A 162 1.14 9.54 4.91
N PHE A 163 2.40 9.97 4.99
CA PHE A 163 2.81 11.09 5.80
C PHE A 163 2.10 12.38 5.38
N LEU A 164 2.03 12.68 4.08
CA LEU A 164 1.32 13.85 3.57
C LEU A 164 -0.17 13.82 3.94
N VAL A 165 -0.83 12.67 3.76
CA VAL A 165 -2.25 12.51 4.10
C VAL A 165 -2.46 12.66 5.61
N ASN A 166 -1.65 12.01 6.43
CA ASN A 166 -1.78 12.03 7.88
C ASN A 166 -1.49 13.41 8.46
N SER A 167 -0.49 14.12 7.94
CA SER A 167 -0.16 15.49 8.35
C SER A 167 -1.27 16.47 7.98
N SER A 168 -2.10 16.13 6.99
CA SER A 168 -3.25 16.93 6.57
C SER A 168 -4.53 16.64 7.37
N ILE A 169 -4.47 15.75 8.37
CA ILE A 169 -5.62 15.46 9.24
C ILE A 169 -5.88 16.65 10.16
N LYS A 170 -7.04 17.28 10.02
CA LYS A 170 -7.54 18.26 10.99
C LYS A 170 -8.41 17.54 12.01
N SER A 171 -8.00 17.56 13.28
CA SER A 171 -8.74 16.95 14.38
C SER A 171 -9.64 17.96 15.07
N LEU A 172 -10.88 17.56 15.34
CA LEU A 172 -11.85 18.35 16.12
C LEU A 172 -11.70 18.12 17.64
N ILE A 173 -10.78 17.25 18.05
CA ILE A 173 -10.58 16.83 19.45
C ILE A 173 -9.12 17.05 19.93
N ASN A 174 -8.45 18.10 19.43
CA ASN A 174 -7.06 18.45 19.77
C ASN A 174 -6.08 17.27 19.66
N VAL A 175 -6.20 16.47 18.60
CA VAL A 175 -5.16 15.48 18.27
C VAL A 175 -4.02 16.19 17.58
N ASP A 176 -2.80 15.98 18.08
CA ASP A 176 -1.57 16.36 17.40
C ASP A 176 -1.34 15.43 16.19
N SER A 177 -2.00 15.77 15.08
CA SER A 177 -1.95 15.01 13.83
C SER A 177 -0.55 14.95 13.25
N GLU A 178 0.27 15.97 13.47
CA GLU A 178 1.66 16.01 13.01
C GLU A 178 2.52 15.01 13.78
N ALA A 179 2.38 14.95 15.11
CA ALA A 179 3.06 13.95 15.92
C ALA A 179 2.62 12.51 15.56
N ILE A 180 1.34 12.30 15.25
CA ILE A 180 0.85 11.01 14.75
C ILE A 180 1.45 10.69 13.38
N ALA A 181 1.46 11.65 12.45
CA ALA A 181 1.99 11.48 11.11
C ALA A 181 3.48 11.11 11.13
N HIS A 182 4.29 11.83 11.92
CA HIS A 182 5.71 11.52 12.09
C HIS A 182 5.95 10.13 12.67
N ARG A 183 5.20 9.74 13.71
CA ARG A 183 5.34 8.42 14.31
C ARG A 183 4.93 7.31 13.36
N MET A 184 3.84 7.50 12.64
CA MET A 184 3.42 6.57 11.59
C MET A 184 4.48 6.45 10.50
N TYR A 185 5.03 7.56 10.04
CA TYR A 185 6.06 7.58 9.00
C TYR A 185 7.29 6.78 9.41
N CYS A 186 7.88 7.08 10.57
CA CYS A 186 9.04 6.34 11.07
C CYS A 186 8.71 4.85 11.27
N SER A 187 7.52 4.56 11.83
CA SER A 187 7.10 3.19 12.03
C SER A 187 6.87 2.43 10.72
N MET A 188 6.33 3.07 9.69
CA MET A 188 6.02 2.41 8.42
C MET A 188 7.27 2.03 7.64
N LEU A 189 8.31 2.87 7.64
CA LEU A 189 9.58 2.53 7.01
C LEU A 189 10.25 1.36 7.73
N ASP A 190 10.45 1.46 9.05
CA ASP A 190 11.15 0.41 9.81
C ASP A 190 10.40 -0.92 9.78
N VAL A 191 9.08 -0.90 10.02
CA VAL A 191 8.25 -2.10 10.03
C VAL A 191 8.08 -2.66 8.63
N GLY A 192 7.87 -1.80 7.63
CA GLY A 192 7.63 -2.25 6.26
C GLY A 192 8.88 -2.82 5.60
N ILE A 193 10.06 -2.20 5.78
CA ILE A 193 11.33 -2.76 5.29
C ILE A 193 11.62 -4.09 5.98
N GLY A 194 11.38 -4.19 7.28
CA GLY A 194 11.47 -5.45 8.02
C GLY A 194 10.54 -6.52 7.45
N LEU A 195 9.28 -6.18 7.19
CA LEU A 195 8.28 -7.10 6.62
C LEU A 195 8.65 -7.56 5.20
N ASN A 196 9.16 -6.65 4.35
CA ASN A 196 9.63 -7.01 3.01
C ASN A 196 10.83 -7.96 3.06
N ARG A 197 11.74 -7.80 4.03
CA ARG A 197 12.87 -8.72 4.24
C ARG A 197 12.39 -10.09 4.72
N GLU A 198 11.50 -10.13 5.71
CA GLU A 198 10.87 -11.38 6.19
C GLU A 198 10.21 -12.13 5.01
N LEU A 199 9.47 -11.41 4.18
CA LEU A 199 8.82 -11.96 3.00
C LEU A 199 9.82 -12.49 1.97
N ALA A 200 10.87 -11.72 1.66
CA ALA A 200 11.92 -12.15 0.74
C ALA A 200 12.63 -13.41 1.26
N ASP A 201 12.87 -13.50 2.56
CA ASP A 201 13.46 -14.69 3.18
C ASP A 201 12.50 -15.89 3.16
N ASP A 202 11.20 -15.69 3.38
CA ASP A 202 10.19 -16.76 3.29
C ASP A 202 10.02 -17.28 1.86
N ILE A 203 10.05 -16.39 0.87
CA ILE A 203 9.91 -16.74 -0.54
C ILE A 203 11.19 -17.41 -1.06
N PHE A 204 12.36 -16.80 -0.85
CA PHE A 204 13.61 -17.21 -1.51
C PHE A 204 14.56 -18.00 -0.61
N GLY A 205 14.44 -17.92 0.71
CA GLY A 205 15.39 -18.50 1.66
C GLY A 205 15.42 -20.02 1.69
N GLY A 206 14.43 -20.69 1.10
CA GLY A 206 14.30 -22.14 1.08
C GLY A 206 14.09 -22.72 2.48
N LYS A 207 13.27 -23.76 2.60
CA LYS A 207 13.34 -24.60 3.79
C LYS A 207 14.79 -25.10 3.92
N LYS A 208 15.54 -24.62 4.90
CA LYS A 208 16.49 -25.48 5.60
C LYS A 208 15.67 -26.57 6.27
N ARG A 209 15.33 -27.62 5.51
CA ARG A 209 15.02 -28.93 6.07
C ARG A 209 16.30 -29.42 6.72
N GLY A 210 16.45 -29.12 8.01
CA GLY A 210 17.18 -29.99 8.93
C GLY A 210 16.29 -31.14 9.34
#